data_AF-A0A7S4ES89-F1
#
_entry.id   AF-A0A7S4ES89-F1
#
_cell.length_a   1.000
_cell.length_b   1.000
_cell.length_c   1.000
_cell.angle_alpha   90.00
_cell.angle_beta   90.00
_cell.angle_gamma   90.00
#
_symmetry.space_group_name_H-M   'P 1'
#
loop_
_entity.id
_entity.type
_entity.pdbx_description
1 polymer ?
#
loop_
_entity_poly.entity_id
_entity_poly.type
_entity_poly.pdbx_seq_one_letter_code
_entity_poly.pdbx_strand_id
1 'polypeptide(L)'
;MASTEHELQSNRCALDHTRIQADQQPQRVRPASCDRLASRFIFDPPLDSPFRLGYNCTLAIVTAKFGAAGRLFAPGARQSAQLLQKEEQQNRRSCWFAFLDEAAVASMSGSDVNTSAMDVAANFGSVSNLDAGDSVRPCYPLGYGLWNVILLPKTSLPLEVTTSSSSVLASRVPKMLVHCVLGYAAHALYVDAKILIPTDEPFTIWNILDNHAGPKTVYENEPQLWSQQGHNDSSRRATAPEKLSMPTVSGGVGSVPFRLPAAWIAGYHPRRKTAGQEALCVIAVGLATNATGVLAQFNHYFAEGFPNSRVSFGGPGLVEGAWHLRDLKSPDSEAIGTLWFQELLAWRHVHTRDQLSLPYVLWRLQMLPAQVAQRLSSSAQALNHLNRTSAGFLGVKRKYFESKRNNVARRGAVCKDQNMAQMPVSSVLLWEAGPKHMRQAE
;
A
#
# COMPACT_ATOMS: atom_id res chain seq x y z
N MET A 1 22.51 13.38 -34.22
CA MET A 1 21.43 12.43 -33.83
C MET A 1 20.68 12.83 -32.55
N ALA A 2 21.08 13.84 -31.78
CA ALA A 2 20.35 14.31 -30.60
C ALA A 2 19.20 15.31 -30.90
N SER A 3 19.09 15.82 -32.13
CA SER A 3 18.11 16.85 -32.51
C SER A 3 16.70 16.30 -32.79
N THR A 4 16.57 15.00 -33.09
CA THR A 4 15.29 14.39 -33.51
C THR A 4 14.41 13.94 -32.35
N GLU A 5 14.96 13.65 -31.17
CA GLU A 5 14.16 13.29 -30.00
C GLU A 5 13.43 14.50 -29.38
N HIS A 6 14.06 15.68 -29.41
CA HIS A 6 13.46 16.91 -28.88
C HIS A 6 12.28 17.40 -29.74
N GLU A 7 12.33 17.16 -31.06
CA GLU A 7 11.27 17.52 -32.00
C GLU A 7 10.06 16.56 -31.92
N LEU A 8 10.30 15.27 -31.62
CA LEU A 8 9.26 14.28 -31.32
C LEU A 8 8.52 14.54 -30.00
N GLN A 9 9.17 15.18 -29.02
CA GLN A 9 8.51 15.62 -27.78
C GLN A 9 7.73 16.93 -27.97
N SER A 10 8.25 17.89 -28.74
CA SER A 10 7.58 19.16 -29.02
C SER A 10 6.28 18.98 -29.83
N ASN A 11 6.26 18.08 -30.82
CA ASN A 11 5.09 17.82 -31.66
C ASN A 11 3.99 16.98 -30.97
N ARG A 12 4.20 16.45 -29.76
CA ARG A 12 3.14 15.78 -28.98
C ARG A 12 2.18 16.75 -28.29
N CYS A 13 2.53 18.03 -28.17
CA CYS A 13 1.67 19.03 -27.53
C CYS A 13 0.65 19.67 -28.47
N ALA A 14 0.75 19.45 -29.79
CA ALA A 14 -0.20 19.93 -30.80
C ALA A 14 -1.16 18.81 -31.25
N LEU A 15 -1.57 17.92 -30.33
CA LEU A 15 -2.62 16.96 -30.60
C LEU A 15 -3.94 17.70 -30.76
N ASP A 16 -4.61 17.43 -31.88
CA ASP A 16 -5.89 17.99 -32.29
C ASP A 16 -6.97 17.76 -31.21
N HIS A 17 -7.13 18.74 -30.32
CA HIS A 17 -8.05 18.71 -29.18
C HIS A 17 -9.51 18.41 -29.57
N THR A 18 -9.87 18.62 -30.85
CA THR A 18 -11.23 18.38 -31.35
C THR A 18 -11.59 16.90 -31.43
N ARG A 19 -10.62 16.00 -31.63
CA ARG A 19 -10.90 14.55 -31.76
C ARG A 19 -11.10 13.83 -30.43
N ILE A 20 -10.62 14.40 -29.32
CA ILE A 20 -10.70 13.76 -27.99
C ILE A 20 -12.11 13.87 -27.40
N GLN A 21 -13.00 14.75 -27.91
CA GLN A 21 -14.30 15.01 -27.28
C GLN A 21 -15.37 13.93 -27.46
N ALA A 22 -15.27 13.06 -28.49
CA ALA A 22 -16.39 12.19 -28.89
C ALA A 22 -16.60 10.93 -28.02
N ASP A 23 -15.61 10.51 -27.23
CA ASP A 23 -15.64 9.23 -26.48
C ASP A 23 -15.16 9.38 -25.01
N GLN A 24 -15.33 10.56 -24.43
CA GLN A 24 -14.84 10.81 -23.07
C GLN A 24 -15.71 10.11 -22.03
N GLN A 25 -15.09 9.25 -21.22
CA GLN A 25 -15.73 8.78 -20.00
C GLN A 25 -16.04 9.99 -19.10
N PRO A 26 -17.23 10.05 -18.48
CA PRO A 26 -17.56 11.15 -17.60
C PRO A 26 -16.58 11.17 -16.42
N GLN A 27 -16.09 12.37 -16.10
CA GLN A 27 -15.28 12.59 -14.91
C GLN A 27 -16.06 12.14 -13.68
N ARG A 28 -15.45 11.30 -12.84
CA ARG A 28 -16.00 10.97 -11.53
C ARG A 28 -16.03 12.20 -10.65
N VAL A 29 -17.13 12.36 -9.93
CA VAL A 29 -17.26 13.38 -8.89
C VAL A 29 -16.27 13.05 -7.78
N ARG A 30 -15.45 14.03 -7.40
CA ARG A 30 -14.54 13.91 -6.26
C ARG A 30 -15.39 13.69 -4.99
N PRO A 31 -15.11 12.65 -4.19
CA PRO A 31 -15.89 12.41 -3.00
C PRO A 31 -15.70 13.47 -1.91
N ALA A 32 -16.76 13.86 -1.22
CA ALA A 32 -16.70 14.84 -0.12
C ALA A 32 -15.79 14.40 1.04
N SER A 33 -15.57 13.09 1.19
CA SER A 33 -14.62 12.50 2.13
C SER A 33 -13.18 12.98 1.86
N CYS A 34 -12.81 13.15 0.59
CA CYS A 34 -11.50 13.65 0.16
C CYS A 34 -11.27 15.10 0.58
N ASP A 35 -12.30 15.95 0.55
CA ASP A 35 -12.15 17.36 0.91
C ASP A 35 -11.97 17.53 2.42
N ARG A 36 -12.61 16.67 3.21
CA ARG A 36 -12.42 16.65 4.68
C ARG A 36 -11.06 16.11 5.09
N LEU A 37 -10.59 15.04 4.44
CA LEU A 37 -9.37 14.34 4.84
C LEU A 37 -8.10 14.92 4.22
N ALA A 38 -8.20 15.50 3.03
CA ALA A 38 -7.06 15.98 2.26
C ALA A 38 -7.48 17.16 1.37
N SER A 39 -7.96 18.23 2.01
CA SER A 39 -8.41 19.48 1.37
C SER A 39 -7.36 20.13 0.46
N ARG A 40 -6.08 19.82 0.65
CA ARG A 40 -4.96 20.35 -0.18
C ARG A 40 -4.41 19.34 -1.19
N PHE A 41 -4.90 18.10 -1.16
CA PHE A 41 -4.54 17.06 -2.12
C PHE A 41 -5.54 17.06 -3.28
N ILE A 42 -5.55 18.15 -4.04
CA ILE A 42 -6.49 18.44 -5.13
C ILE A 42 -5.70 18.72 -6.40
N PHE A 43 -6.17 18.17 -7.53
CA PHE A 43 -5.65 18.45 -8.86
C PHE A 43 -6.83 18.74 -9.77
N ASP A 44 -6.82 19.93 -10.39
CA ASP A 44 -7.83 20.35 -11.35
C ASP A 44 -7.14 20.81 -12.66
N PRO A 45 -7.37 20.15 -13.81
CA PRO A 45 -8.13 18.89 -13.93
C PRO A 45 -7.43 17.73 -13.20
N PRO A 46 -8.15 16.63 -12.90
CA PRO A 46 -7.59 15.42 -12.29
C PRO A 46 -6.32 14.92 -13.01
N LEU A 47 -5.46 14.20 -12.29
CA LEU A 47 -4.16 13.77 -12.81
C LEU A 47 -4.24 12.86 -14.03
N ASP A 48 -5.31 12.07 -14.13
CA ASP A 48 -5.61 11.16 -15.22
C ASP A 48 -6.57 11.74 -16.26
N SER A 49 -6.79 13.06 -16.22
CA SER A 49 -7.61 13.74 -17.20
C SER A 49 -7.07 13.55 -18.62
N PRO A 50 -7.91 13.14 -19.60
CA PRO A 50 -7.51 13.08 -21.00
C PRO A 50 -7.02 14.43 -21.55
N PHE A 51 -7.53 15.54 -21.00
CA PHE A 51 -7.03 16.88 -21.33
C PHE A 51 -5.59 17.11 -20.90
N ARG A 52 -5.18 16.46 -19.80
CA ARG A 52 -3.81 16.53 -19.27
C ARG A 52 -2.88 15.53 -19.98
N LEU A 53 -3.35 14.31 -20.23
CA LEU A 53 -2.53 13.22 -20.72
C LEU A 53 -2.53 13.06 -22.25
N GLY A 54 -3.53 13.60 -22.94
CA GLY A 54 -3.76 13.39 -24.38
C GLY A 54 -4.33 12.01 -24.72
N TYR A 55 -4.70 11.18 -23.73
CA TYR A 55 -5.31 9.86 -23.93
C TYR A 55 -6.17 9.46 -22.71
N ASN A 56 -7.10 8.53 -22.93
CA ASN A 56 -7.93 7.95 -21.87
C ASN A 56 -7.12 6.92 -21.08
N CYS A 57 -6.87 7.18 -19.79
CA CYS A 57 -6.25 6.20 -18.91
C CYS A 57 -7.29 5.17 -18.43
N THR A 58 -6.99 3.88 -18.56
CA THR A 58 -7.85 2.79 -18.07
C THR A 58 -7.38 2.24 -16.73
N LEU A 59 -6.06 2.26 -16.49
CA LEU A 59 -5.41 1.79 -15.27
C LEU A 59 -4.35 2.81 -14.83
N ALA A 60 -4.51 3.37 -13.63
CA ALA A 60 -3.50 4.23 -13.03
C ALA A 60 -2.51 3.39 -12.21
N ILE A 61 -1.22 3.43 -12.57
CA ILE A 61 -0.13 2.83 -11.80
C ILE A 61 0.44 3.91 -10.90
N VAL A 62 0.40 3.69 -9.60
CA VAL A 62 0.69 4.74 -8.62
C VAL A 62 1.78 4.26 -7.67
N THR A 63 2.77 5.12 -7.45
CA THR A 63 3.76 4.91 -6.40
C THR A 63 4.01 6.20 -5.63
N ALA A 64 4.59 6.06 -4.45
CA ALA A 64 4.95 7.18 -3.60
C ALA A 64 6.35 6.95 -3.03
N LYS A 65 7.22 7.95 -3.15
CA LYS A 65 8.58 7.94 -2.65
C LYS A 65 8.86 9.26 -1.94
N PHE A 66 9.08 9.18 -0.64
CA PHE A 66 9.33 10.34 0.21
C PHE A 66 10.67 10.18 0.93
N GLY A 67 11.47 11.23 0.95
CA GLY A 67 12.85 11.23 1.43
C GLY A 67 13.86 10.71 0.39
N ALA A 68 15.14 10.83 0.74
CA ALA A 68 16.24 10.61 -0.20
C ALA A 68 16.59 9.12 -0.48
N ALA A 69 15.99 8.17 0.23
CA ALA A 69 16.39 6.76 0.16
C ALA A 69 15.66 5.96 -0.94
N GLY A 70 16.37 5.02 -1.57
CA GLY A 70 15.84 4.11 -2.59
C GLY A 70 15.93 4.66 -4.02
N ARG A 71 15.49 3.90 -5.01
CA ARG A 71 15.39 4.33 -6.42
C ARG A 71 13.95 4.16 -6.89
N LEU A 72 13.46 5.11 -7.66
CA LEU A 72 12.22 4.92 -8.40
C LEU A 72 12.54 3.98 -9.56
N PHE A 73 11.86 2.84 -9.63
CA PHE A 73 12.00 1.93 -10.76
C PHE A 73 11.63 2.65 -12.06
N ALA A 74 12.49 2.68 -13.08
CA ALA A 74 12.13 3.17 -14.40
C ALA A 74 12.39 2.07 -15.44
N PRO A 75 11.36 1.60 -16.16
CA PRO A 75 11.59 0.68 -17.27
C PRO A 75 12.36 1.39 -18.38
N GLY A 76 13.27 0.68 -19.02
CA GLY A 76 14.02 1.21 -20.15
C GLY A 76 13.13 1.53 -21.35
N ALA A 77 13.69 2.25 -22.33
CA ALA A 77 12.95 2.68 -23.53
C ALA A 77 12.33 1.50 -24.29
N ARG A 78 13.06 0.38 -24.43
CA ARG A 78 12.57 -0.83 -25.10
C ARG A 78 11.37 -1.45 -24.38
N GLN A 79 11.46 -1.59 -23.06
CA GLN A 79 10.37 -2.11 -22.22
C GLN A 79 9.13 -1.22 -22.30
N SER A 80 9.34 0.09 -22.25
CA SER A 80 8.27 1.09 -22.38
C SER A 80 7.56 0.97 -23.73
N ALA A 81 8.32 0.86 -24.83
CA ALA A 81 7.76 0.66 -26.17
C ALA A 81 6.96 -0.66 -26.28
N GLN A 82 7.47 -1.75 -25.71
CA GLN A 82 6.76 -3.04 -25.68
C GLN A 82 5.45 -2.98 -24.89
N LEU A 83 5.43 -2.29 -23.75
CA LEU A 83 4.22 -2.07 -22.97
C LEU A 83 3.19 -1.29 -23.79
N LEU A 84 3.61 -0.17 -24.40
CA LEU A 84 2.74 0.69 -25.21
C LEU A 84 2.14 -0.06 -26.40
N GLN A 85 2.94 -0.88 -27.09
CA GLN A 85 2.48 -1.70 -28.22
C GLN A 85 1.43 -2.72 -27.78
N LYS A 86 1.64 -3.41 -26.64
CA LYS A 86 0.64 -4.37 -26.12
C LYS A 86 -0.64 -3.67 -25.66
N GLU A 87 -0.51 -2.52 -25.04
CA GLU A 87 -1.64 -1.68 -24.62
C GLU A 87 -2.51 -1.26 -25.82
N GLU A 88 -1.87 -0.79 -26.89
CA GLU A 88 -2.54 -0.46 -28.14
C GLU A 88 -3.26 -1.66 -28.76
N GLN A 89 -2.60 -2.83 -28.81
CA GLN A 89 -3.20 -4.08 -29.30
C GLN A 89 -4.44 -4.51 -28.50
N GLN A 90 -4.52 -4.15 -27.21
CA GLN A 90 -5.63 -4.51 -26.33
C GLN A 90 -6.67 -3.40 -26.17
N ASN A 91 -6.49 -2.27 -26.86
CA ASN A 91 -7.30 -1.07 -26.68
C ASN A 91 -7.41 -0.65 -25.20
N ARG A 92 -6.27 -0.68 -24.49
CA ARG A 92 -6.14 -0.28 -23.09
C ARG A 92 -4.95 0.64 -22.96
N ARG A 93 -4.91 1.45 -21.90
CA ARG A 93 -3.79 2.37 -21.61
C ARG A 93 -3.55 2.48 -20.13
N SER A 94 -2.29 2.38 -19.73
CA SER A 94 -1.88 2.69 -18.36
C SER A 94 -1.32 4.11 -18.28
N CYS A 95 -1.58 4.78 -17.15
CA CYS A 95 -0.95 6.05 -16.81
C CYS A 95 -0.17 5.85 -15.51
N TRP A 96 1.08 6.27 -15.48
CA TRP A 96 1.99 6.01 -14.37
C TRP A 96 2.24 7.30 -13.61
N PHE A 97 1.98 7.32 -12.30
CA PHE A 97 2.16 8.48 -11.43
C PHE A 97 3.09 8.15 -10.27
N ALA A 98 4.15 8.94 -10.13
CA ALA A 98 5.07 8.84 -9.00
C ALA A 98 4.96 10.10 -8.15
N PHE A 99 4.47 9.95 -6.92
CA PHE A 99 4.37 11.06 -5.96
C PHE A 99 5.66 11.17 -5.15
N LEU A 100 6.31 12.32 -5.22
CA LEU A 100 7.62 12.56 -4.61
C LEU A 100 7.61 13.83 -3.75
N ASP A 101 8.41 13.87 -2.69
CA ASP A 101 8.78 15.12 -2.00
C ASP A 101 10.06 15.72 -2.59
N GLU A 102 10.42 16.93 -2.14
CA GLU A 102 11.59 17.66 -2.64
C GLU A 102 12.88 16.85 -2.40
N ALA A 103 12.97 16.16 -1.27
CA ALA A 103 14.14 15.33 -0.93
C ALA A 103 14.28 14.11 -1.85
N ALA A 104 13.17 13.46 -2.21
CA ALA A 104 13.18 12.35 -3.13
C ALA A 104 13.55 12.80 -4.56
N VAL A 105 13.03 13.94 -5.01
CA VAL A 105 13.40 14.54 -6.30
C VAL A 105 14.90 14.88 -6.33
N ALA A 106 15.43 15.54 -5.29
CA ALA A 106 16.86 15.86 -5.19
C ALA A 106 17.76 14.61 -5.21
N SER A 107 17.29 13.49 -4.66
CA SER A 107 18.04 12.23 -4.70
C SER A 107 18.10 11.58 -6.09
N MET A 108 17.19 11.95 -7.01
CA MET A 108 17.17 11.43 -8.38
C MET A 108 18.18 12.14 -9.28
N SER A 109 18.59 13.37 -8.94
CA SER A 109 19.44 14.23 -9.78
C SER A 109 20.89 13.73 -9.94
N GLY A 110 21.32 12.75 -9.15
CA GLY A 110 22.73 12.41 -8.97
C GLY A 110 23.35 11.38 -9.92
N SER A 111 22.64 10.83 -10.91
CA SER A 111 23.23 9.78 -11.76
C SER A 111 22.64 9.61 -13.17
N ASP A 112 21.33 9.74 -13.36
CA ASP A 112 20.66 9.25 -14.58
C ASP A 112 19.57 10.18 -15.14
N VAL A 113 19.42 11.40 -14.61
CA VAL A 113 18.37 12.34 -15.06
C VAL A 113 19.01 13.41 -15.94
N ASN A 114 18.62 13.45 -17.22
CA ASN A 114 18.92 14.57 -18.09
C ASN A 114 18.44 15.85 -17.39
N THR A 115 19.38 16.67 -16.94
CA THR A 115 19.15 17.85 -16.08
C THR A 115 18.20 18.88 -16.71
N SER A 116 18.03 18.85 -18.04
CA SER A 116 17.08 19.69 -18.77
C SER A 116 15.61 19.44 -18.40
N ALA A 117 15.25 18.25 -17.93
CA ALA A 117 13.89 17.99 -17.45
C ALA A 117 13.67 18.59 -16.04
N MET A 118 14.70 18.62 -15.20
CA MET A 118 14.59 19.09 -13.80
C MET A 118 14.46 20.62 -13.66
N ASP A 119 14.81 21.41 -14.67
CA ASP A 119 14.60 22.87 -14.66
C ASP A 119 13.11 23.26 -14.60
N VAL A 120 12.18 22.33 -14.86
CA VAL A 120 10.75 22.55 -14.64
C VAL A 120 10.40 22.43 -13.15
N ALA A 121 11.11 21.60 -12.37
CA ALA A 121 10.90 21.43 -10.91
C ALA A 121 11.10 22.73 -10.12
N ALA A 122 12.04 23.56 -10.55
CA ALA A 122 12.35 24.86 -9.92
C ALA A 122 11.27 25.93 -10.15
N ASN A 123 10.34 25.70 -11.09
CA ASN A 123 9.25 26.63 -11.41
C ASN A 123 7.88 26.26 -10.80
N PHE A 124 7.81 25.22 -9.95
CA PHE A 124 6.58 24.82 -9.24
C PHE A 124 6.30 25.69 -8.00
N GLY A 125 6.17 27.00 -8.22
CA GLY A 125 5.71 27.93 -7.20
C GLY A 125 4.35 27.47 -6.64
N SER A 126 4.35 27.24 -5.33
CA SER A 126 3.21 27.06 -4.40
C SER A 126 1.83 27.43 -4.97
N VAL A 127 1.01 26.42 -5.29
CA VAL A 127 -0.40 26.55 -5.73
C VAL A 127 -1.34 26.85 -4.55
N SER A 128 -0.95 27.73 -3.65
CA SER A 128 -1.82 28.15 -2.56
C SER A 128 -1.65 29.63 -2.33
N ASN A 129 -2.65 30.39 -2.77
CA ASN A 129 -2.80 31.85 -2.74
C ASN A 129 -2.18 32.62 -3.91
N LEU A 130 -2.59 32.30 -5.14
CA LEU A 130 -2.52 33.28 -6.23
C LEU A 130 -3.85 34.02 -6.28
N ASP A 131 -3.84 35.26 -5.81
CA ASP A 131 -4.84 36.26 -6.12
C ASP A 131 -5.04 36.31 -7.65
N ALA A 132 -6.28 36.59 -8.07
CA ALA A 132 -6.86 36.32 -9.39
C ALA A 132 -6.25 37.05 -10.61
N GLY A 133 -4.96 37.41 -10.61
CA GLY A 133 -4.29 38.16 -11.67
C GLY A 133 -3.10 37.48 -12.35
N ASP A 134 -2.49 36.45 -11.75
CA ASP A 134 -1.28 35.84 -12.33
C ASP A 134 -1.57 34.53 -13.06
N SER A 135 -1.09 34.47 -14.30
CA SER A 135 -1.23 33.35 -15.24
C SER A 135 -0.91 32.01 -14.57
N VAL A 136 -1.94 31.19 -14.37
CA VAL A 136 -1.86 29.81 -13.86
C VAL A 136 -0.88 29.03 -14.74
N ARG A 137 0.34 28.76 -14.23
CA ARG A 137 1.26 27.85 -14.92
C ARG A 137 0.76 26.43 -14.70
N PRO A 138 0.44 25.66 -15.76
CA PRO A 138 -0.04 24.30 -15.61
C PRO A 138 1.02 23.45 -14.92
N CYS A 139 0.63 22.66 -13.92
CA CYS A 139 1.50 21.63 -13.36
C CYS A 139 1.77 20.58 -14.45
N TYR A 140 2.90 20.68 -15.15
CA TYR A 140 3.30 19.66 -16.13
C TYR A 140 4.05 18.54 -15.41
N PRO A 141 3.63 17.27 -15.52
CA PRO A 141 4.37 16.19 -14.92
C PRO A 141 5.79 16.10 -15.50
N LEU A 142 6.77 15.92 -14.62
CA LEU A 142 8.14 15.63 -15.04
C LEU A 142 8.19 14.18 -15.54
N GLY A 143 8.61 13.97 -16.78
CA GLY A 143 8.76 12.61 -17.32
C GLY A 143 9.99 11.92 -16.73
N TYR A 144 9.81 10.79 -16.05
CA TYR A 144 10.90 9.90 -15.65
C TYR A 144 10.60 8.46 -16.11
N GLY A 145 11.12 8.09 -17.28
CA GLY A 145 10.71 6.87 -17.95
C GLY A 145 9.21 6.90 -18.28
N LEU A 146 8.44 5.94 -17.77
CA LEU A 146 6.98 5.94 -17.88
C LEU A 146 6.30 6.89 -16.88
N TRP A 147 6.97 7.29 -15.80
CA TRP A 147 6.34 8.01 -14.71
C TRP A 147 6.10 9.47 -15.05
N ASN A 148 4.86 9.90 -14.81
CA ASN A 148 4.49 11.28 -14.56
C ASN A 148 4.85 11.59 -13.10
N VAL A 149 5.98 12.26 -12.89
CA VAL A 149 6.45 12.65 -11.56
C VAL A 149 5.64 13.83 -11.05
N ILE A 150 5.00 13.63 -9.90
CA ILE A 150 4.18 14.60 -9.18
C ILE A 150 4.93 15.02 -7.92
N LEU A 151 5.43 16.25 -7.89
CA LEU A 151 6.00 16.84 -6.70
C LEU A 151 4.88 17.22 -5.73
N LEU A 152 4.89 16.64 -4.54
CA LEU A 152 3.97 16.95 -3.44
C LEU A 152 4.70 17.78 -2.39
N PRO A 153 4.56 19.12 -2.43
CA PRO A 153 5.15 19.96 -1.40
C PRO A 153 4.52 19.63 -0.06
N LYS A 154 5.27 19.83 1.02
CA LYS A 154 4.77 19.57 2.40
C LYS A 154 3.43 20.25 2.70
N THR A 155 3.17 21.41 2.10
CA THR A 155 1.93 22.17 2.26
C THR A 155 0.71 21.51 1.63
N SER A 156 0.89 20.66 0.62
CA SER A 156 -0.19 19.93 -0.08
C SER A 156 -0.69 18.70 0.66
N LEU A 157 0.04 18.26 1.68
CA LEU A 157 -0.29 17.07 2.45
C LEU A 157 -1.17 17.45 3.66
N PRO A 158 -2.14 16.60 4.03
CA PRO A 158 -2.98 16.80 5.22
C PRO A 158 -2.25 16.64 6.56
N LEU A 159 -0.94 16.42 6.52
CA LEU A 159 -0.11 16.15 7.68
C LEU A 159 0.94 17.26 7.81
N GLU A 160 1.04 17.86 8.99
CA GLU A 160 2.15 18.78 9.26
C GLU A 160 3.48 18.02 9.28
N VAL A 161 4.29 18.23 8.24
CA VAL A 161 5.56 17.52 8.03
C VAL A 161 6.68 18.23 8.79
N THR A 162 6.78 18.02 10.10
CA THR A 162 7.81 18.65 10.96
C THR A 162 9.04 17.76 11.24
N THR A 163 8.95 16.44 11.00
CA THR A 163 9.99 15.47 11.39
C THR A 163 10.27 14.42 10.31
N SER A 164 11.36 13.65 10.39
CA SER A 164 11.61 12.55 9.43
C SER A 164 10.50 11.48 9.43
N SER A 165 9.85 11.21 10.57
CA SER A 165 8.69 10.31 10.66
C SER A 165 7.51 10.78 9.80
N SER A 166 7.42 12.08 9.53
CA SER A 166 6.32 12.64 8.75
C SER A 166 6.44 12.37 7.25
N SER A 167 7.63 12.12 6.70
CA SER A 167 7.78 11.70 5.30
C SER A 167 7.22 10.30 5.05
N VAL A 168 7.39 9.38 6.02
CA VAL A 168 6.80 8.04 5.97
C VAL A 168 5.28 8.13 5.97
N LEU A 169 4.70 8.97 6.83
CA LEU A 169 3.25 9.19 6.86
C LEU A 169 2.75 9.87 5.58
N ALA A 170 3.50 10.84 5.05
CA ALA A 170 3.18 11.51 3.79
C ALA A 170 3.06 10.52 2.63
N SER A 171 3.95 9.53 2.55
CA SER A 171 3.89 8.47 1.53
C SER A 171 2.60 7.63 1.56
N ARG A 172 1.86 7.67 2.68
CA ARG A 172 0.57 6.98 2.82
C ARG A 172 -0.58 7.75 2.17
N VAL A 173 -0.44 9.05 1.97
CA VAL A 173 -1.50 9.88 1.37
C VAL A 173 -1.81 9.40 -0.05
N PRO A 174 -0.87 9.31 -1.01
CA PRO A 174 -1.19 8.79 -2.34
C PRO A 174 -1.63 7.33 -2.29
N LYS A 175 -1.05 6.52 -1.40
CA LYS A 175 -1.41 5.11 -1.24
C LYS A 175 -2.90 4.91 -0.91
N MET A 176 -3.41 5.67 0.05
CA MET A 176 -4.76 5.50 0.58
C MET A 176 -5.78 6.36 -0.18
N LEU A 177 -5.38 7.56 -0.61
CA LEU A 177 -6.27 8.60 -1.13
C LEU A 177 -6.09 8.89 -2.64
N VAL A 178 -5.48 7.99 -3.42
CA VAL A 178 -5.32 8.24 -4.87
C VAL A 178 -6.63 8.48 -5.61
N HIS A 179 -7.72 7.87 -5.15
CA HIS A 179 -9.07 8.06 -5.69
C HIS A 179 -9.55 9.53 -5.63
N CYS A 180 -8.97 10.34 -4.74
CA CYS A 180 -9.28 11.76 -4.65
C CYS A 180 -8.74 12.56 -5.85
N VAL A 181 -7.67 12.09 -6.49
CA VAL A 181 -6.93 12.83 -7.53
C VAL A 181 -7.02 12.18 -8.91
N LEU A 182 -7.71 11.04 -9.02
CA LEU A 182 -7.96 10.30 -10.24
C LEU A 182 -9.46 10.32 -10.56
N GLY A 183 -9.84 11.07 -11.59
CA GLY A 183 -11.22 11.28 -12.01
C GLY A 183 -11.69 10.36 -13.14
N TYR A 184 -10.79 9.70 -13.87
CA TYR A 184 -11.12 9.03 -15.13
C TYR A 184 -10.79 7.54 -15.13
N ALA A 185 -9.59 7.14 -14.69
CA ALA A 185 -9.12 5.75 -14.70
C ALA A 185 -10.06 4.82 -13.94
N ALA A 186 -10.45 3.69 -14.53
CA ALA A 186 -11.37 2.76 -13.89
C ALA A 186 -10.73 2.03 -12.70
N HIS A 187 -9.43 1.78 -12.78
CA HIS A 187 -8.69 1.06 -11.75
C HIS A 187 -7.43 1.83 -11.34
N ALA A 188 -6.97 1.58 -10.12
CA ALA A 188 -5.65 2.01 -9.66
C ALA A 188 -4.87 0.85 -9.06
N LEU A 189 -3.64 0.63 -9.53
CA LEU A 189 -2.67 -0.26 -8.92
C LEU A 189 -1.63 0.57 -8.16
N TYR A 190 -1.68 0.54 -6.84
CA TYR A 190 -0.60 1.08 -6.03
C TYR A 190 0.53 0.05 -5.92
N VAL A 191 1.77 0.52 -6.08
CA VAL A 191 2.99 -0.27 -5.89
C VAL A 191 3.97 0.55 -5.06
N ASP A 192 4.37 0.05 -3.89
CA ASP A 192 5.39 0.68 -3.04
C ASP A 192 6.69 0.81 -3.85
N ALA A 193 7.35 1.97 -3.78
CA ALA A 193 8.54 2.29 -4.57
C ALA A 193 9.70 1.30 -4.37
N LYS A 194 9.67 0.50 -3.30
CA LYS A 194 10.65 -0.58 -3.05
C LYS A 194 10.37 -1.89 -3.80
N ILE A 195 9.19 -2.05 -4.40
CA ILE A 195 8.86 -3.23 -5.21
C ILE A 195 9.46 -3.04 -6.59
N LEU A 196 10.28 -4.01 -7.01
CA LEU A 196 10.80 -4.07 -8.36
C LEU A 196 9.79 -4.76 -9.25
N ILE A 197 9.36 -4.07 -10.30
CA ILE A 197 8.58 -4.67 -11.39
C ILE A 197 9.58 -5.36 -12.32
N PRO A 198 9.43 -6.68 -12.60
CA PRO A 198 10.30 -7.38 -13.53
C PRO A 198 10.43 -6.61 -14.85
N THR A 199 11.66 -6.29 -15.23
CA THR A 199 11.96 -5.47 -16.42
C THR A 199 11.75 -6.24 -17.72
N ASP A 200 11.80 -7.56 -17.67
CA ASP A 200 11.55 -8.47 -18.77
C ASP A 200 10.05 -8.60 -19.09
N GLU A 201 9.17 -8.35 -18.11
CA GLU A 201 7.73 -8.49 -18.27
C GLU A 201 6.92 -7.30 -17.69
N PRO A 202 7.05 -6.07 -18.24
CA PRO A 202 6.27 -4.91 -17.78
C PRO A 202 4.76 -5.11 -17.92
N PHE A 203 4.34 -6.03 -18.81
CA PHE A 203 2.93 -6.39 -19.01
C PHE A 203 2.34 -7.20 -17.84
N THR A 204 3.16 -7.70 -16.91
CA THR A 204 2.68 -8.44 -15.72
C THR A 204 1.69 -7.63 -14.88
N ILE A 205 1.75 -6.30 -14.93
CA ILE A 205 0.75 -5.42 -14.31
C ILE A 205 -0.66 -5.67 -14.87
N TRP A 206 -0.79 -5.85 -16.17
CA TRP A 206 -2.08 -6.15 -16.80
C TRP A 206 -2.54 -7.56 -16.47
N ASN A 207 -1.62 -8.51 -16.31
CA ASN A 207 -1.96 -9.85 -15.82
C ASN A 207 -2.58 -9.81 -14.41
N ILE A 208 -2.19 -8.86 -13.55
CA ILE A 208 -2.86 -8.66 -12.24
C ILE A 208 -4.33 -8.28 -12.49
N LEU A 209 -4.58 -7.30 -13.37
CA LEU A 209 -5.94 -6.87 -13.67
C LEU A 209 -6.77 -8.00 -14.30
N ASP A 210 -6.24 -8.71 -15.30
CA ASP A 210 -6.97 -9.75 -16.03
C ASP A 210 -7.26 -10.99 -15.19
N ASN A 211 -6.31 -11.40 -14.33
CA ASN A 211 -6.53 -12.55 -13.44
C ASN A 211 -7.55 -12.26 -12.33
N HIS A 212 -7.79 -10.98 -12.01
CA HIS A 212 -8.68 -10.56 -10.95
C HIS A 212 -10.00 -9.92 -11.44
N ALA A 213 -10.08 -9.53 -12.71
CA ALA A 213 -11.31 -9.09 -13.36
C ALA A 213 -12.29 -10.25 -13.63
N GLY A 214 -11.84 -11.51 -13.45
CA GLY A 214 -12.63 -12.72 -13.63
C GLY A 214 -13.25 -13.28 -12.33
N PRO A 215 -14.36 -14.04 -12.43
CA PRO A 215 -14.97 -14.77 -11.32
C PRO A 215 -14.05 -15.92 -10.88
N LYS A 216 -13.11 -15.66 -9.98
CA LYS A 216 -12.36 -16.71 -9.31
C LYS A 216 -12.52 -16.55 -7.81
N THR A 217 -13.00 -17.59 -7.16
CA THR A 217 -12.82 -17.83 -5.72
C THR A 217 -11.33 -18.09 -5.50
N VAL A 218 -10.53 -17.03 -5.40
CA VAL A 218 -9.08 -17.12 -5.20
C VAL A 218 -8.80 -17.23 -3.71
N TYR A 219 -8.71 -18.44 -3.17
CA TYR A 219 -8.12 -18.66 -1.84
C TYR A 219 -7.19 -19.86 -1.71
N GLU A 220 -6.77 -20.51 -2.79
CA GLU A 220 -5.92 -21.72 -2.66
C GLU A 220 -4.49 -21.62 -3.20
N ASN A 221 -4.11 -20.60 -3.97
CA ASN A 221 -2.72 -20.47 -4.43
C ASN A 221 -2.21 -19.03 -4.31
N GLU A 222 -1.25 -18.81 -3.40
CA GLU A 222 -0.40 -17.62 -3.41
C GLU A 222 0.27 -17.49 -4.79
N PRO A 223 0.12 -16.38 -5.51
CA PRO A 223 1.00 -16.10 -6.64
C PRO A 223 2.41 -15.86 -6.08
N GLN A 224 3.34 -16.78 -6.35
CA GLN A 224 4.78 -16.60 -6.06
C GLN A 224 5.43 -15.44 -6.83
N LEU A 225 4.66 -14.65 -7.59
CA LEU A 225 5.15 -13.64 -8.53
C LEU A 225 5.97 -12.50 -7.90
N TRP A 226 5.90 -12.29 -6.58
CA TRP A 226 6.52 -11.13 -5.92
C TRP A 226 7.30 -11.51 -4.67
N SER A 227 8.26 -12.42 -4.81
CA SER A 227 9.28 -12.63 -3.77
C SER A 227 10.22 -11.41 -3.73
N GLN A 228 10.39 -10.81 -2.54
CA GLN A 228 11.44 -9.81 -2.29
C GLN A 228 12.83 -10.45 -2.46
N GLN A 229 13.31 -10.55 -3.69
CA GLN A 229 14.69 -10.93 -3.97
C GLN A 229 15.59 -9.69 -3.79
N GLY A 230 16.23 -9.63 -2.64
CA GLY A 230 17.16 -8.55 -2.28
C GLY A 230 17.90 -8.82 -0.98
N HIS A 231 18.71 -9.89 -0.94
CA HIS A 231 20.09 -9.93 -0.42
C HIS A 231 20.56 -11.37 -0.13
N ASN A 232 21.68 -11.72 -0.79
CA ASN A 232 22.71 -12.75 -0.53
C ASN A 232 22.28 -14.13 -0.02
N ASP A 233 22.20 -15.10 -0.94
CA ASP A 233 22.99 -16.33 -0.80
C ASP A 233 23.17 -17.01 -2.17
N SER A 234 24.40 -17.03 -2.67
CA SER A 234 24.80 -17.74 -3.88
C SER A 234 25.41 -19.08 -3.49
N SER A 235 24.61 -20.03 -3.02
CA SER A 235 24.95 -21.45 -3.10
C SER A 235 23.74 -22.35 -2.78
N ARG A 236 23.27 -23.08 -3.80
CA ARG A 236 22.81 -24.49 -3.79
C ARG A 236 21.71 -24.70 -4.83
N ARG A 237 22.14 -25.28 -5.94
CA ARG A 237 21.32 -25.90 -6.97
C ARG A 237 21.02 -27.34 -6.51
N ALA A 238 19.76 -27.74 -6.42
CA ALA A 238 19.35 -29.14 -6.37
C ALA A 238 17.94 -29.34 -6.97
N THR A 239 17.96 -30.06 -8.08
CA THR A 239 16.96 -30.88 -8.79
C THR A 239 15.60 -31.18 -8.12
N ALA A 240 14.52 -30.92 -8.87
CA ALA A 240 13.24 -31.66 -8.88
C ALA A 240 13.44 -33.02 -9.61
N PRO A 241 12.53 -34.03 -9.58
CA PRO A 241 11.06 -33.92 -9.54
C PRO A 241 10.28 -35.01 -8.76
N GLU A 242 8.99 -34.77 -8.47
CA GLU A 242 7.97 -35.82 -8.66
C GLU A 242 6.54 -35.24 -8.68
N LYS A 243 5.73 -35.75 -9.61
CA LYS A 243 4.31 -35.46 -9.81
C LYS A 243 3.50 -36.31 -8.81
N LEU A 244 2.51 -35.70 -8.14
CA LEU A 244 1.38 -36.45 -7.59
C LEU A 244 0.06 -35.78 -8.00
N SER A 245 -0.70 -36.53 -8.80
CA SER A 245 -2.10 -36.33 -9.12
C SER A 245 -3.00 -36.84 -7.99
N MET A 246 -4.07 -36.13 -7.64
CA MET A 246 -5.15 -36.58 -6.77
C MET A 246 -6.50 -35.96 -7.22
N PRO A 247 -7.65 -36.57 -6.85
CA PRO A 247 -8.80 -36.73 -7.73
C PRO A 247 -9.87 -35.65 -7.59
N THR A 248 -10.63 -35.48 -8.67
CA THR A 248 -11.85 -34.68 -8.75
C THR A 248 -12.99 -35.36 -7.99
N VAL A 249 -13.58 -34.66 -7.02
CA VAL A 249 -14.89 -35.00 -6.44
C VAL A 249 -15.91 -34.01 -6.97
N SER A 250 -16.85 -34.50 -7.77
CA SER A 250 -18.01 -33.78 -8.25
C SER A 250 -19.19 -33.97 -7.29
N GLY A 251 -19.80 -32.87 -6.86
CA GLY A 251 -21.02 -32.87 -6.06
C GLY A 251 -21.59 -31.46 -5.95
N GLY A 252 -22.59 -31.15 -6.78
CA GLY A 252 -23.16 -29.82 -6.90
C GLY A 252 -24.17 -29.45 -5.80
N VAL A 253 -24.29 -28.15 -5.56
CA VAL A 253 -25.54 -27.46 -5.20
C VAL A 253 -25.49 -26.10 -5.88
N GLY A 254 -26.48 -25.80 -6.70
CA GLY A 254 -26.57 -24.56 -7.47
C GLY A 254 -26.70 -23.35 -6.57
N SER A 255 -25.62 -22.59 -6.42
CA SER A 255 -25.64 -21.20 -5.95
C SER A 255 -25.67 -20.28 -7.18
N VAL A 256 -26.66 -19.42 -7.26
CA VAL A 256 -26.68 -18.32 -8.23
C VAL A 256 -25.50 -17.39 -7.85
N PRO A 257 -24.48 -17.21 -8.71
CA PRO A 257 -23.31 -16.43 -8.33
C PRO A 257 -23.66 -14.94 -8.34
N PHE A 258 -23.99 -14.39 -7.18
CA PHE A 258 -24.00 -12.94 -6.98
C PHE A 258 -22.55 -12.45 -7.00
N ARG A 259 -22.17 -11.73 -8.05
CA ARG A 259 -20.82 -11.18 -8.25
C ARG A 259 -20.80 -9.73 -7.82
N LEU A 260 -19.95 -9.39 -6.88
CA LEU A 260 -19.44 -8.04 -6.77
C LEU A 260 -18.01 -8.05 -7.33
N PRO A 261 -17.65 -7.19 -8.30
CA PRO A 261 -16.25 -6.99 -8.63
C PRO A 261 -15.51 -6.59 -7.35
N ALA A 262 -14.34 -7.17 -7.11
CA ALA A 262 -13.60 -6.90 -5.89
C ALA A 262 -13.20 -5.42 -5.87
N ALA A 263 -13.83 -4.63 -5.00
CA ALA A 263 -13.53 -3.21 -4.83
C ALA A 263 -12.04 -2.97 -4.50
N TRP A 264 -11.42 -3.95 -3.84
CA TRP A 264 -10.05 -3.91 -3.39
C TRP A 264 -9.41 -5.29 -3.43
N ILE A 265 -8.20 -5.38 -3.97
CA ILE A 265 -7.39 -6.60 -4.03
C ILE A 265 -6.02 -6.27 -3.46
N ALA A 266 -5.58 -7.07 -2.50
CA ALA A 266 -4.26 -6.97 -1.88
C ALA A 266 -3.77 -8.36 -1.49
N GLY A 267 -2.45 -8.55 -1.45
CA GLY A 267 -1.85 -9.80 -0.98
C GLY A 267 -1.94 -9.94 0.53
N TYR A 268 -1.87 -11.17 1.04
CA TYR A 268 -1.55 -11.38 2.45
C TYR A 268 -0.07 -11.18 2.70
N HIS A 269 0.25 -10.79 3.93
CA HIS A 269 1.62 -10.68 4.35
C HIS A 269 2.27 -12.09 4.40
N PRO A 270 3.44 -12.29 3.77
CA PRO A 270 3.99 -13.63 3.54
C PRO A 270 4.45 -14.33 4.83
N ARG A 271 4.91 -13.56 5.82
CA ARG A 271 5.47 -14.11 7.08
C ARG A 271 4.51 -13.98 8.27
N ARG A 272 4.15 -12.75 8.61
CA ARG A 272 3.19 -12.44 9.66
C ARG A 272 1.78 -12.75 9.17
N LYS A 273 1.00 -13.42 10.00
CA LYS A 273 -0.30 -14.00 9.65
C LYS A 273 -1.47 -13.38 10.40
N THR A 274 -1.22 -12.46 11.34
CA THR A 274 -2.24 -11.81 12.17
C THR A 274 -1.84 -10.37 12.49
N ALA A 275 -2.80 -9.50 12.81
CA ALA A 275 -2.54 -8.14 13.27
C ALA A 275 -1.77 -8.09 14.58
N GLY A 276 -2.01 -9.02 15.52
CA GLY A 276 -1.25 -9.09 16.77
C GLY A 276 0.24 -9.39 16.54
N GLN A 277 0.56 -10.24 15.56
CA GLN A 277 1.96 -10.48 15.16
C GLN A 277 2.59 -9.23 14.52
N GLU A 278 1.83 -8.45 13.75
CA GLU A 278 2.30 -7.15 13.25
C GLU A 278 2.56 -6.20 14.42
N ALA A 279 1.64 -6.07 15.37
CA ALA A 279 1.77 -5.16 16.52
C ALA A 279 3.05 -5.45 17.31
N LEU A 280 3.28 -6.72 17.65
CA LEU A 280 4.51 -7.14 18.32
C LEU A 280 5.75 -6.87 17.48
N CYS A 281 5.66 -7.02 16.15
CA CYS A 281 6.76 -6.72 15.27
C CYS A 281 7.10 -5.22 15.27
N VAL A 282 6.11 -4.34 15.11
CA VAL A 282 6.29 -2.88 15.13
C VAL A 282 7.05 -2.46 16.39
N ILE A 283 6.69 -3.03 17.54
CA ILE A 283 7.38 -2.82 18.82
C ILE A 283 8.82 -3.36 18.75
N ALA A 284 8.99 -4.62 18.37
CA ALA A 284 10.29 -5.30 18.40
C ALA A 284 11.35 -4.66 17.48
N VAL A 285 10.94 -4.12 16.34
CA VAL A 285 11.85 -3.43 15.39
C VAL A 285 12.04 -1.95 15.71
N GLY A 286 11.40 -1.42 16.76
CA GLY A 286 11.53 -0.02 17.16
C GLY A 286 10.87 0.96 16.20
N LEU A 287 9.78 0.55 15.55
CA LEU A 287 8.97 1.41 14.68
C LEU A 287 7.78 2.05 15.40
N ALA A 288 7.60 1.70 16.67
CA ALA A 288 6.71 2.37 17.59
C ALA A 288 7.40 3.59 18.21
N THR A 289 6.71 4.72 18.27
CA THR A 289 7.08 5.85 19.15
C THR A 289 7.01 5.40 20.62
N ASN A 290 5.96 4.65 20.97
CA ASN A 290 5.81 4.00 22.27
C ASN A 290 5.10 2.64 22.09
N ALA A 291 5.66 1.60 22.69
CA ALA A 291 5.09 0.25 22.67
C ALA A 291 3.67 0.19 23.26
N THR A 292 3.40 0.93 24.34
CA THR A 292 2.08 0.96 24.99
C THR A 292 1.01 1.47 24.04
N GLY A 293 1.32 2.43 23.18
CA GLY A 293 0.36 2.95 22.20
C GLY A 293 0.00 1.92 21.13
N VAL A 294 0.96 1.09 20.67
CA VAL A 294 0.69 0.06 19.64
C VAL A 294 -0.22 -1.01 20.24
N LEU A 295 0.04 -1.40 21.48
CA LEU A 295 -0.82 -2.33 22.21
C LEU A 295 -2.19 -1.72 22.50
N ALA A 296 -2.27 -0.42 22.81
CA ALA A 296 -3.54 0.28 23.00
C ALA A 296 -4.39 0.27 21.72
N GLN A 297 -3.80 0.53 20.55
CA GLN A 297 -4.49 0.39 19.26
C GLN A 297 -5.03 -1.03 19.07
N PHE A 298 -4.16 -2.02 19.25
CA PHE A 298 -4.55 -3.40 19.02
C PHE A 298 -5.62 -3.87 20.02
N ASN A 299 -5.52 -3.46 21.28
CA ASN A 299 -6.52 -3.72 22.31
C ASN A 299 -7.85 -3.01 22.00
N HIS A 300 -7.81 -1.80 21.46
CA HIS A 300 -9.01 -1.11 21.00
C HIS A 300 -9.71 -1.91 19.89
N TYR A 301 -8.97 -2.37 18.87
CA TYR A 301 -9.54 -3.23 17.83
C TYR A 301 -10.13 -4.53 18.41
N PHE A 302 -9.42 -5.18 19.33
CA PHE A 302 -9.89 -6.40 19.97
C PHE A 302 -11.16 -6.17 20.81
N ALA A 303 -11.25 -5.05 21.53
CA ALA A 303 -12.41 -4.68 22.32
C ALA A 303 -13.66 -4.45 21.46
N GLU A 304 -13.50 -4.03 20.21
CA GLU A 304 -14.60 -3.93 19.24
C GLU A 304 -14.98 -5.28 18.59
N GLY A 305 -14.23 -6.34 18.88
CA GLY A 305 -14.47 -7.68 18.34
C GLY A 305 -13.63 -8.03 17.12
N PHE A 306 -12.60 -7.23 16.78
CA PHE A 306 -11.69 -7.55 15.68
C PHE A 306 -10.92 -8.85 15.96
N PRO A 307 -11.09 -9.91 15.14
CA PRO A 307 -10.48 -11.20 15.39
C PRO A 307 -8.98 -11.21 15.09
N ASN A 308 -8.19 -11.72 16.04
CA ASN A 308 -6.74 -11.91 15.88
C ASN A 308 -6.37 -13.31 15.36
N SER A 309 -7.07 -13.79 14.34
CA SER A 309 -6.87 -15.12 13.76
C SER A 309 -6.31 -15.06 12.34
N ARG A 310 -5.61 -16.13 11.94
CA ARG A 310 -5.10 -16.27 10.56
C ARG A 310 -6.27 -16.56 9.61
N VAL A 311 -6.05 -16.31 8.33
CA VAL A 311 -7.02 -16.64 7.25
C VAL A 311 -7.45 -18.11 7.30
N SER A 312 -6.50 -19.03 7.54
CA SER A 312 -6.75 -20.47 7.66
C SER A 312 -7.72 -20.85 8.79
N PHE A 313 -7.96 -19.95 9.74
CA PHE A 313 -8.89 -20.13 10.85
C PHE A 313 -10.14 -19.25 10.69
N GLY A 314 -10.43 -18.77 9.48
CA GLY A 314 -11.55 -17.86 9.23
C GLY A 314 -11.34 -16.47 9.83
N GLY A 315 -10.09 -16.03 9.99
CA GLY A 315 -9.74 -14.68 10.40
C GLY A 315 -9.41 -13.74 9.25
N PRO A 316 -9.24 -12.43 9.52
CA PRO A 316 -8.82 -11.41 8.56
C PRO A 316 -7.42 -11.65 8.02
N GLY A 317 -6.58 -12.39 8.77
CA GLY A 317 -5.17 -12.46 8.49
C GLY A 317 -4.46 -11.12 8.68
N LEU A 318 -3.31 -10.98 8.03
CA LEU A 318 -2.61 -9.70 7.90
C LEU A 318 -2.49 -9.38 6.40
N VAL A 319 -3.17 -8.33 5.97
CA VAL A 319 -3.14 -7.86 4.58
C VAL A 319 -1.91 -6.98 4.38
N GLU A 320 -1.20 -7.21 3.27
CA GLU A 320 -0.04 -6.43 2.86
C GLU A 320 -0.51 -5.16 2.13
N GLY A 321 0.08 -4.03 2.49
CA GLY A 321 -0.18 -2.75 1.83
C GLY A 321 0.88 -2.42 0.78
N ALA A 322 1.93 -3.22 0.61
CA ALA A 322 3.01 -2.91 -0.31
C ALA A 322 2.55 -2.83 -1.78
N TRP A 323 1.48 -3.53 -2.15
CA TRP A 323 0.76 -3.31 -3.40
C TRP A 323 -0.73 -3.57 -3.20
N HIS A 324 -1.57 -2.89 -3.97
CA HIS A 324 -3.00 -3.20 -4.03
C HIS A 324 -3.64 -2.66 -5.31
N LEU A 325 -4.60 -3.41 -5.83
CA LEU A 325 -5.43 -3.03 -6.97
C LEU A 325 -6.80 -2.59 -6.45
N ARG A 326 -7.32 -1.49 -7.01
CA ARG A 326 -8.57 -0.85 -6.63
C ARG A 326 -9.46 -0.68 -7.84
N ASP A 327 -10.75 -0.94 -7.68
CA ASP A 327 -11.78 -0.42 -8.58
C ASP A 327 -12.13 1.01 -8.12
N LEU A 328 -11.84 2.02 -8.94
CA LEU A 328 -12.10 3.42 -8.61
C LEU A 328 -13.55 3.84 -8.86
N LYS A 329 -14.37 2.99 -9.48
CA LYS A 329 -15.81 3.21 -9.65
C LYS A 329 -16.62 2.66 -8.48
N SER A 330 -16.03 1.77 -7.68
CA SER A 330 -16.71 1.16 -6.54
C SER A 330 -16.72 2.10 -5.32
N PRO A 331 -17.89 2.41 -4.73
CA PRO A 331 -17.97 3.21 -3.49
C PRO A 331 -17.28 2.50 -2.32
N ASP A 332 -17.22 1.16 -2.34
CA ASP A 332 -16.53 0.38 -1.32
C ASP A 332 -15.02 0.64 -1.35
N SER A 333 -14.43 0.80 -2.55
CA SER A 333 -13.01 1.15 -2.70
C SER A 333 -12.70 2.51 -2.12
N GLU A 334 -13.59 3.49 -2.33
CA GLU A 334 -13.49 4.81 -1.71
C GLU A 334 -13.55 4.70 -0.17
N ALA A 335 -14.55 3.98 0.35
CA ALA A 335 -14.76 3.78 1.78
C ALA A 335 -13.53 3.14 2.43
N ILE A 336 -12.95 2.08 1.83
CA ILE A 336 -11.72 1.45 2.33
C ILE A 336 -10.58 2.47 2.40
N GLY A 337 -10.30 3.20 1.31
CA GLY A 337 -9.20 4.16 1.27
C GLY A 337 -9.35 5.28 2.29
N THR A 338 -10.57 5.82 2.42
CA THR A 338 -10.94 6.88 3.35
C THR A 338 -10.81 6.43 4.81
N LEU A 339 -11.42 5.31 5.17
CA LEU A 339 -11.39 4.79 6.54
C LEU A 339 -9.98 4.32 6.93
N TRP A 340 -9.23 3.74 5.99
CA TRP A 340 -7.84 3.37 6.23
C TRP A 340 -6.97 4.60 6.56
N PHE A 341 -7.17 5.70 5.83
CA PHE A 341 -6.48 6.94 6.13
C PHE A 341 -6.91 7.55 7.46
N GLN A 342 -8.21 7.52 7.80
CA GLN A 342 -8.71 7.98 9.10
C GLN A 342 -8.09 7.20 10.27
N GLU A 343 -8.02 5.86 10.16
CA GLU A 343 -7.37 5.02 11.16
C GLU A 343 -5.88 5.34 11.29
N LEU A 344 -5.18 5.52 10.17
CA LEU A 344 -3.79 5.98 10.21
C LEU A 344 -3.67 7.31 10.95
N LEU A 345 -4.56 8.27 10.69
CA LEU A 345 -4.56 9.56 11.37
C LEU A 345 -4.82 9.43 12.87
N ALA A 346 -5.75 8.56 13.30
CA ALA A 346 -6.03 8.32 14.71
C ALA A 346 -4.79 7.82 15.46
N TRP A 347 -4.00 6.94 14.84
CA TRP A 347 -2.87 6.25 15.48
C TRP A 347 -1.48 6.80 15.10
N ARG A 348 -1.39 7.85 14.26
CA ARG A 348 -0.11 8.40 13.76
C ARG A 348 0.89 8.84 14.82
N HIS A 349 0.40 9.19 16.02
CA HIS A 349 1.22 9.59 17.15
C HIS A 349 1.92 8.40 17.83
N VAL A 350 1.40 7.18 17.61
CA VAL A 350 1.94 5.93 18.15
C VAL A 350 2.98 5.30 17.22
N HIS A 351 2.72 5.28 15.92
CA HIS A 351 3.62 4.71 14.91
C HIS A 351 3.27 5.21 13.51
N THR A 352 4.14 4.91 12.52
CA THR A 352 3.93 5.26 11.10
C THR A 352 3.54 4.08 10.21
N ARG A 353 3.35 2.89 10.80
CA ARG A 353 2.91 1.68 10.11
C ARG A 353 1.41 1.70 9.83
N ASP A 354 1.03 1.27 8.64
CA ASP A 354 -0.35 1.23 8.15
C ASP A 354 -0.94 -0.19 8.09
N GLN A 355 -0.08 -1.21 8.27
CA GLN A 355 -0.44 -2.63 8.19
C GLN A 355 -1.35 -3.11 9.33
N LEU A 356 -1.44 -2.38 10.45
CA LEU A 356 -2.39 -2.67 11.53
C LEU A 356 -3.81 -2.21 11.20
N SER A 357 -3.94 -1.08 10.50
CA SER A 357 -5.22 -0.44 10.25
C SER A 357 -5.98 -1.07 9.09
N LEU A 358 -5.31 -1.50 8.01
CA LEU A 358 -5.99 -2.03 6.82
C LEU A 358 -6.86 -3.26 7.13
N PRO A 359 -6.36 -4.32 7.80
CA PRO A 359 -7.19 -5.49 8.08
C PRO A 359 -8.39 -5.17 8.97
N TYR A 360 -8.21 -4.24 9.92
CA TYR A 360 -9.28 -3.77 10.80
C TYR A 360 -10.37 -3.02 10.02
N VAL A 361 -9.99 -2.13 9.08
CA VAL A 361 -10.95 -1.42 8.22
C VAL A 361 -11.73 -2.39 7.32
N LEU A 362 -11.05 -3.36 6.70
CA LEU A 362 -11.71 -4.37 5.87
C LEU A 362 -12.69 -5.22 6.67
N TRP A 363 -12.34 -5.58 7.91
CA TRP A 363 -13.25 -6.27 8.83
C TRP A 363 -14.46 -5.41 9.21
N ARG A 364 -14.23 -4.14 9.58
CA ARG A 364 -15.27 -3.20 10.00
C ARG A 364 -16.29 -2.93 8.89
N LEU A 365 -15.83 -2.92 7.63
CA LEU A 365 -16.66 -2.81 6.45
C LEU A 365 -17.33 -4.12 6.02
N GLN A 366 -17.11 -5.22 6.75
CA GLN A 366 -17.61 -6.57 6.40
C GLN A 366 -17.14 -7.05 5.02
N MET A 367 -15.98 -6.58 4.56
CA MET A 367 -15.40 -6.89 3.25
C MET A 367 -14.40 -8.05 3.28
N LEU A 368 -14.29 -8.72 4.42
CA LEU A 368 -13.61 -10.01 4.47
C LEU A 368 -14.50 -11.06 3.79
N PRO A 369 -13.92 -12.05 3.08
CA PRO A 369 -14.69 -13.05 2.34
C PRO A 369 -15.78 -13.66 3.20
N ALA A 370 -16.99 -13.86 2.64
CA ALA A 370 -18.16 -14.35 3.37
C ALA A 370 -17.94 -15.68 4.12
N GLN A 371 -16.94 -16.49 3.72
CA GLN A 371 -16.52 -17.70 4.44
C GLN A 371 -15.85 -17.43 5.80
N VAL A 372 -15.32 -16.22 6.02
CA VAL A 372 -14.78 -15.71 7.28
C VAL A 372 -15.92 -15.26 8.20
N ALA A 373 -16.92 -14.54 7.66
CA ALA A 373 -18.05 -14.04 8.44
C ALA A 373 -18.95 -15.15 9.01
N GLN A 374 -19.18 -16.24 8.26
CA GLN A 374 -20.01 -17.37 8.70
C GLN A 374 -19.39 -18.26 9.81
N ARG A 375 -18.07 -18.24 10.01
CA ARG A 375 -17.39 -19.02 11.08
C ARG A 375 -17.12 -18.22 12.36
N LEU A 376 -17.18 -16.89 12.27
CA LEU A 376 -16.98 -16.00 13.42
C LEU A 376 -18.21 -15.96 14.34
N SER A 377 -19.42 -16.20 13.83
CA SER A 377 -20.63 -16.33 14.65
C SER A 377 -20.66 -17.61 15.49
N SER A 378 -20.00 -18.69 15.06
CA SER A 378 -19.87 -19.94 15.83
C SER A 378 -18.67 -19.96 16.80
N SER A 379 -17.69 -19.08 16.63
CA SER A 379 -16.43 -19.09 17.41
C SER A 379 -16.49 -18.27 18.71
N ALA A 380 -17.50 -17.40 18.88
CA ALA A 380 -17.75 -16.67 20.13
C ALA A 380 -18.07 -17.60 21.31
N GLN A 381 -18.50 -18.84 21.05
CA GLN A 381 -18.76 -19.85 22.09
C GLN A 381 -17.50 -20.60 22.58
N ALA A 382 -16.41 -20.61 21.79
CA ALA A 382 -15.18 -21.33 22.14
C ALA A 382 -14.21 -20.54 23.03
N LEU A 383 -14.32 -19.20 23.06
CA LEU A 383 -13.45 -18.31 23.84
C LEU A 383 -13.71 -18.38 25.37
N ASN A 384 -14.88 -18.86 25.80
CA ASN A 384 -15.17 -19.09 27.22
C ASN A 384 -14.44 -20.31 27.82
N HIS A 385 -13.87 -21.20 26.99
CA HIS A 385 -13.22 -22.42 27.47
C HIS A 385 -11.72 -22.22 27.77
N LEU A 386 -11.07 -21.21 27.18
CA LEU A 386 -9.62 -20.95 27.31
C LEU A 386 -9.23 -20.13 28.55
N ASN A 387 -10.17 -19.39 29.15
CA ASN A 387 -9.93 -18.63 30.38
C ASN A 387 -9.81 -19.49 31.65
N ARG A 388 -10.04 -20.81 31.58
CA ARG A 388 -9.98 -21.72 32.74
C ARG A 388 -8.62 -22.41 32.97
N THR A 389 -7.63 -22.27 32.10
CA THR A 389 -6.43 -23.14 32.11
C THR A 389 -5.07 -22.44 32.25
N SER A 390 -5.00 -21.15 32.59
CA SER A 390 -3.73 -20.42 32.71
C SER A 390 -3.34 -20.09 34.15
N ALA A 391 -3.10 -21.11 34.99
CA ALA A 391 -2.63 -20.95 36.38
C ALA A 391 -1.22 -21.52 36.64
N GLY A 392 -0.45 -21.93 35.64
CA GLY A 392 0.87 -22.52 35.89
C GLY A 392 1.86 -22.30 34.76
N PHE A 393 2.48 -21.13 34.66
CA PHE A 393 3.72 -20.95 33.91
C PHE A 393 4.40 -19.59 34.21
N LEU A 394 4.77 -19.36 35.47
CA LEU A 394 5.53 -18.16 35.90
C LEU A 394 6.91 -18.61 36.42
N GLY A 395 7.96 -18.43 35.62
CA GLY A 395 9.33 -18.71 36.11
C GLY A 395 10.48 -18.48 35.15
N VAL A 396 10.26 -18.49 33.83
CA VAL A 396 11.37 -18.40 32.86
C VAL A 396 11.05 -17.34 31.82
N LYS A 397 11.56 -16.08 31.95
CA LYS A 397 11.76 -15.15 30.80
C LYS A 397 12.30 -13.73 31.09
N ARG A 398 12.86 -13.41 32.26
CA ARG A 398 13.49 -12.09 32.46
C ARG A 398 14.87 -11.94 31.78
N LYS A 399 15.67 -13.01 31.72
CA LYS A 399 17.05 -12.97 31.19
C LYS A 399 17.19 -13.02 29.65
N TYR A 400 16.14 -13.38 28.91
CA TYR A 400 16.24 -13.57 27.45
C TYR A 400 16.24 -12.25 26.66
N PHE A 401 15.56 -11.20 27.16
CA PHE A 401 15.37 -9.96 26.42
C PHE A 401 16.45 -8.89 26.68
N GLU A 402 17.09 -8.88 27.86
CA GLU A 402 18.20 -7.96 28.14
C GLU A 402 19.44 -8.24 27.28
N SER A 403 19.71 -9.51 26.96
CA SER A 403 20.85 -9.91 26.12
C SER A 403 20.76 -9.42 24.65
N LYS A 404 19.55 -9.21 24.11
CA LYS A 404 19.36 -8.78 22.70
C LYS A 404 19.29 -7.26 22.49
N ARG A 405 19.24 -6.45 23.55
CA ARG A 405 19.12 -4.99 23.44
C ARG A 405 20.38 -4.33 22.83
N ASN A 406 21.55 -4.97 22.97
CA ASN A 406 22.87 -4.41 22.60
C ASN A 406 23.31 -4.68 21.15
N ASN A 407 22.47 -5.27 20.28
CA ASN A 407 22.85 -5.53 18.88
C ASN A 407 21.77 -5.04 17.90
N VAL A 408 21.92 -3.80 17.43
CA VAL A 408 21.01 -3.14 16.47
C VAL A 408 20.88 -3.93 15.16
N ALA A 409 21.93 -4.64 14.73
CA ALA A 409 21.92 -5.46 13.51
C ALA A 409 21.00 -6.71 13.57
N ARG A 410 20.63 -7.20 14.77
CA ARG A 410 19.77 -8.40 14.93
C ARG A 410 18.26 -8.09 15.04
N ARG A 411 17.85 -6.83 15.13
CA ARG A 411 16.41 -6.47 15.29
C ARG A 411 15.56 -6.87 14.08
N GLY A 412 16.14 -6.84 12.88
CA GLY A 412 15.47 -7.28 11.66
C GLY A 412 15.21 -8.79 11.56
N ALA A 413 15.88 -9.63 12.36
CA ALA A 413 15.67 -11.09 12.36
C ALA A 413 14.46 -11.51 13.22
N VAL A 414 14.11 -10.75 14.26
CA VAL A 414 13.07 -11.11 15.23
C VAL A 414 11.68 -11.23 14.58
N CYS A 415 11.36 -10.37 13.60
CA CYS A 415 10.10 -10.45 12.87
C CYS A 415 10.12 -11.43 11.68
N LYS A 416 11.24 -12.09 11.41
CA LYS A 416 11.34 -13.10 10.34
C LYS A 416 10.98 -14.50 10.84
N ASP A 417 11.03 -14.73 12.15
CA ASP A 417 10.76 -16.04 12.75
C ASP A 417 9.26 -16.25 12.99
N GLN A 418 8.72 -17.36 12.47
CA GLN A 418 7.30 -17.75 12.59
C GLN A 418 6.88 -18.10 14.03
N ASN A 419 7.83 -18.23 14.95
CA ASN A 419 7.61 -18.70 16.33
C ASN A 419 7.06 -17.64 17.31
N MET A 420 6.86 -16.38 16.88
CA MET A 420 6.13 -15.40 17.71
C MET A 420 4.64 -15.78 17.92
N ALA A 421 4.12 -16.76 17.17
CA ALA A 421 2.75 -17.27 17.28
C ALA A 421 2.40 -17.95 18.62
N GLN A 422 3.39 -18.25 19.47
CA GLN A 422 3.19 -18.94 20.75
C GLN A 422 3.21 -18.02 21.97
N MET A 423 3.26 -16.70 21.80
CA MET A 423 3.13 -15.77 22.92
C MET A 423 1.64 -15.52 23.22
N PRO A 424 1.12 -15.92 24.39
CA PRO A 424 -0.22 -15.54 24.81
C PRO A 424 -0.30 -14.01 24.92
N VAL A 425 -1.36 -13.40 24.40
CA VAL A 425 -1.61 -11.95 24.52
C VAL A 425 -1.65 -11.52 26.00
N SER A 426 -2.09 -12.42 26.89
CA SER A 426 -2.08 -12.22 28.35
C SER A 426 -0.68 -12.07 28.96
N SER A 427 0.37 -12.60 28.31
CA SER A 427 1.75 -12.50 28.78
C SER A 427 2.39 -11.13 28.53
N VAL A 428 1.80 -10.32 27.66
CA VAL A 428 2.25 -8.94 27.36
C VAL A 428 1.61 -7.94 28.35
N LEU A 429 0.45 -8.27 28.92
CA LEU A 429 -0.28 -7.43 29.88
C LEU A 429 0.35 -7.37 31.29
N LEU A 430 1.27 -8.28 31.63
CA LEU A 430 1.92 -8.35 32.95
C LEU A 430 3.23 -7.56 33.06
N TRP A 431 3.56 -6.71 32.07
CA TRP A 431 4.81 -5.93 32.11
C TRP A 431 4.70 -4.62 32.94
N GLU A 432 3.50 -4.23 33.38
CA GLU A 432 3.27 -3.01 34.17
C GLU A 432 2.62 -3.29 35.53
N ALA A 433 3.30 -4.07 36.37
CA ALA A 433 3.10 -4.01 37.82
C ALA A 433 4.41 -4.33 38.56
N GLY A 434 5.16 -3.28 38.93
CA GLY A 434 6.35 -3.37 39.79
C GLY A 434 6.88 -1.99 40.18
N PRO A 435 7.36 -1.80 41.42
CA PRO A 435 6.68 -0.89 42.35
C PRO A 435 7.30 0.51 42.44
N LYS A 436 6.44 1.54 42.49
CA LYS A 436 6.69 2.73 43.29
C LYS A 436 6.50 2.34 44.75
N HIS A 437 7.58 2.29 45.53
CA HIS A 437 7.67 2.52 46.98
C HIS A 437 8.91 1.79 47.53
N MET A 438 9.98 2.55 47.77
CA MET A 438 10.83 2.45 48.97
C MET A 438 11.98 3.44 48.85
N ARG A 439 11.86 4.57 49.56
CA ARG A 439 12.92 5.12 50.42
C ARG A 439 12.38 6.35 51.17
N GLN A 440 11.93 6.10 52.40
CA GLN A 440 11.96 7.03 53.52
C GLN A 440 12.44 6.21 54.75
N ALA A 441 13.29 6.86 55.56
CA ALA A 441 13.98 6.42 56.79
C ALA A 441 15.09 5.37 56.57
N GLU A 442 16.33 5.52 57.08
CA GLU A 442 16.92 6.40 58.11
C GLU A 442 18.17 7.13 57.60
#